data_AF-A0A1C3CYI5-F1
#
_entry.id   AF-A0A1C3CYI5-F1
#
_cell.length_a   1.000
_cell.length_b   1.000
_cell.length_c   1.000
_cell.angle_alpha   90.00
_cell.angle_beta   90.00
_cell.angle_gamma   90.00
#
_symmetry.space_group_name_H-M   'P 1'
#
loop_
_entity.id
_entity.type
_entity.pdbx_description
1 polymer ?
#
loop_
_entity_poly.entity_id
_entity_poly.type
_entity_poly.pdbx_seq_one_letter_code
_entity_poly.pdbx_strand_id
1 'polypeptide(L)'
;MIDDDFDFDQPVTRIPQHANSTKQLGNQILKQAEQYLTSMGSASHAQFVSKLRQLATQEPYFDLLADQIEFESDVPIANDALNLLYFWKMASEKETELADFALLDLIEKDYFQNELLTAVDALQIGENLAQHRQVIEQCLKMYQQECYAGCVTVLYGQVEGILTEALAERGYLKLNQTKYIDVYKIVPGLKGHEVKGLWHKVKVATDINPYFMELQALKMDNSSSVTATRHNIVHGSDLGHFSRERSFVLFIWLFAMISFITTVKK
;
A
#
# COMPACT_ATOMS: atom_id res chain seq x y z
N MET A 1 -10.40 26.59 -40.74
CA MET A 1 -9.86 27.14 -39.48
C MET A 1 -11.06 27.46 -38.63
N ILE A 2 -11.25 26.70 -37.54
CA ILE A 2 -12.27 26.96 -36.53
C ILE A 2 -11.46 27.30 -35.28
N ASP A 3 -11.58 28.55 -34.84
CA ASP A 3 -11.02 29.06 -33.60
C ASP A 3 -11.92 28.59 -32.44
N ASP A 4 -11.38 27.78 -31.54
CA ASP A 4 -11.98 27.47 -30.24
C ASP A 4 -11.11 28.15 -29.16
N ASP A 5 -11.42 29.42 -28.88
CA ASP A 5 -10.94 30.15 -27.70
C ASP A 5 -11.61 29.56 -26.45
N PHE A 6 -10.93 28.62 -25.80
CA PHE A 6 -11.29 28.15 -24.46
C PHE A 6 -10.74 29.13 -23.41
N ASP A 7 -11.65 29.90 -22.82
CA ASP A 7 -11.38 30.85 -21.73
C ASP A 7 -11.10 30.11 -20.40
N PHE A 8 -9.90 30.29 -19.84
CA PHE A 8 -9.42 29.64 -18.62
C PHE A 8 -9.78 30.41 -17.33
N ASP A 9 -10.43 31.58 -17.42
CA ASP A 9 -10.56 32.52 -16.30
C ASP A 9 -11.92 32.44 -15.54
N GLN A 10 -12.49 31.24 -15.36
CA GLN A 10 -13.60 31.11 -14.40
C GLN A 10 -13.10 30.98 -12.95
N PRO A 11 -13.57 31.83 -12.01
CA PRO A 11 -13.16 31.75 -10.61
C PRO A 11 -13.73 30.49 -9.96
N VAL A 12 -12.83 29.56 -9.61
CA VAL A 12 -13.17 28.32 -8.90
C VAL A 12 -13.74 28.64 -7.52
N THR A 13 -15.01 28.29 -7.31
CA THR A 13 -15.68 28.36 -6.01
C THR A 13 -15.02 27.35 -5.06
N ARG A 14 -14.26 27.84 -4.07
CA ARG A 14 -13.59 27.01 -3.06
C ARG A 14 -14.62 26.37 -2.12
N ILE A 15 -14.81 25.07 -2.23
CA ILE A 15 -15.51 24.24 -1.24
C ILE A 15 -14.68 24.23 0.06
N PRO A 16 -15.30 24.40 1.25
CA PRO A 16 -14.56 24.48 2.50
C PRO A 16 -13.75 23.20 2.77
N GLN A 17 -12.52 23.42 3.21
CA GLN A 17 -11.48 22.41 3.43
C GLN A 17 -11.84 21.45 4.58
N HIS A 18 -12.09 20.19 4.25
CA HIS A 18 -11.87 19.05 5.16
C HIS A 18 -10.46 18.44 4.98
N ALA A 19 -9.45 19.27 4.67
CA ALA A 19 -8.10 18.81 4.31
C ALA A 19 -7.20 18.48 5.52
N ASN A 20 -7.64 18.78 6.74
CA ASN A 20 -6.80 18.59 7.95
C ASN A 20 -6.93 17.19 8.59
N SER A 21 -8.03 16.46 8.38
CA SER A 21 -8.22 15.14 9.01
C SER A 21 -7.50 14.00 8.26
N THR A 22 -7.44 14.04 6.93
CA THR A 22 -6.83 12.99 6.09
C THR A 22 -5.30 13.01 6.12
N LYS A 23 -4.70 14.20 6.16
CA LYS A 23 -3.23 14.36 6.26
C LYS A 23 -2.66 13.90 7.62
N GLN A 24 -3.52 13.75 8.62
CA GLN A 24 -3.17 13.31 9.95
C GLN A 24 -3.07 11.78 10.06
N LEU A 25 -3.84 11.01 9.30
CA LEU A 25 -3.96 9.56 9.48
C LEU A 25 -2.62 8.82 9.25
N GLY A 26 -2.01 8.93 8.06
CA GLY A 26 -0.76 8.24 7.73
C GLY A 26 0.41 8.62 8.65
N ASN A 27 0.60 9.93 8.91
CA ASN A 27 1.67 10.41 9.79
C ASN A 27 1.44 10.01 11.26
N GLN A 28 0.18 9.93 11.70
CA GLN A 28 -0.14 9.45 13.05
C GLN A 28 0.09 7.95 13.19
N ILE A 29 -0.22 7.15 12.17
CA ILE A 29 0.07 5.71 12.14
C ILE A 29 1.57 5.47 12.30
N LEU A 30 2.39 6.16 11.49
CA LEU A 30 3.85 6.05 11.55
C LEU A 30 4.40 6.45 12.92
N LYS A 31 3.98 7.60 13.43
CA LYS A 31 4.44 8.10 14.73
C LYS A 31 4.06 7.14 15.87
N GLN A 32 2.87 6.56 15.84
CA GLN A 32 2.44 5.59 16.83
C GLN A 32 3.26 4.30 16.75
N ALA A 33 3.57 3.82 15.55
CA ALA A 33 4.39 2.64 15.34
C ALA A 33 5.83 2.84 15.84
N GLU A 34 6.46 3.98 15.53
CA GLU A 34 7.81 4.33 16.01
C GLU A 34 7.86 4.45 17.53
N GLN A 35 6.87 5.12 18.13
CA GLN A 35 6.75 5.25 19.58
C GLN A 35 6.58 3.88 20.24
N TYR A 36 5.75 3.02 19.65
CA TYR A 36 5.53 1.68 20.14
C TYR A 36 6.81 0.85 20.09
N LEU A 37 7.52 0.86 18.95
CA LEU A 37 8.79 0.17 18.80
C LEU A 37 9.81 0.62 19.87
N THR A 38 9.92 1.93 20.09
CA THR A 38 10.82 2.50 21.12
C THR A 38 10.44 2.09 22.54
N SER A 39 9.13 1.92 22.80
CA SER A 39 8.61 1.52 24.11
C SER A 39 8.51 0.00 24.30
N MET A 40 8.77 -0.78 23.25
CA MET A 40 8.58 -2.22 23.25
C MET A 40 9.64 -2.88 24.14
N GLY A 41 9.21 -3.71 25.09
CA GLY A 41 10.14 -4.47 25.91
C GLY A 41 10.97 -5.45 25.06
N SER A 42 12.24 -5.66 25.42
CA SER A 42 13.18 -6.49 24.65
C SER A 42 12.67 -7.92 24.37
N ALA A 43 11.95 -8.52 25.32
CA ALA A 43 11.34 -9.84 25.12
C ALA A 43 10.23 -9.83 24.06
N SER A 44 9.36 -8.83 24.08
CA SER A 44 8.28 -8.66 23.09
C SER A 44 8.83 -8.34 21.71
N HIS A 45 9.89 -7.53 21.65
CA HIS A 45 10.62 -7.22 20.42
C HIS A 45 11.25 -8.48 19.81
N ALA A 46 12.04 -9.22 20.58
CA ALA A 46 12.67 -10.46 20.12
C ALA A 46 11.63 -11.51 19.67
N GLN A 47 10.51 -11.61 20.39
CA GLN A 47 9.41 -12.50 20.00
C GLN A 47 8.80 -12.11 18.66
N PHE A 48 8.54 -10.82 18.44
CA PHE A 48 7.95 -10.35 17.20
C PHE A 48 8.90 -10.56 16.01
N VAL A 49 10.18 -10.20 16.16
CA VAL A 49 11.23 -10.49 15.15
C VAL A 49 11.29 -11.99 14.86
N SER A 50 11.29 -12.85 15.89
CA SER A 50 11.30 -14.30 15.70
C SER A 50 10.09 -14.82 14.92
N LYS A 51 8.88 -14.27 15.14
CA LYS A 51 7.68 -14.63 14.37
C LYS A 51 7.86 -14.28 12.89
N LEU A 52 8.42 -13.11 12.58
CA LEU A 52 8.69 -12.70 11.19
C LEU A 52 9.71 -13.64 10.53
N ARG A 53 10.82 -13.94 11.19
CA ARG A 53 11.84 -14.88 10.67
C ARG A 53 11.28 -16.27 10.42
N GLN A 54 10.35 -16.75 11.25
CA GLN A 54 9.68 -18.03 11.01
C GLN A 54 8.85 -18.01 9.73
N LEU A 55 8.08 -16.94 9.50
CA LEU A 55 7.27 -16.76 8.28
C LEU A 55 8.13 -16.57 7.02
N ALA A 56 9.35 -16.06 7.17
CA ALA A 56 10.29 -15.88 6.06
C ALA A 56 10.66 -17.20 5.35
N THR A 57 10.48 -18.34 6.02
CA THR A 57 10.65 -19.68 5.43
C THR A 57 9.67 -19.97 4.28
N GLN A 58 8.51 -19.32 4.27
CA GLN A 58 7.49 -19.45 3.22
C GLN A 58 7.43 -18.22 2.31
N GLU A 59 7.69 -17.04 2.87
CA GLU A 59 7.65 -15.77 2.14
C GLU A 59 8.85 -14.89 2.52
N PRO A 60 9.92 -14.84 1.69
CA PRO A 60 11.16 -14.13 2.00
C PRO A 60 10.99 -12.65 2.34
N TYR A 61 9.88 -12.03 1.94
CA TYR A 61 9.59 -10.65 2.30
C TYR A 61 9.51 -10.41 3.81
N PHE A 62 9.19 -11.42 4.63
CA PHE A 62 9.21 -11.26 6.09
C PHE A 62 10.62 -11.06 6.67
N ASP A 63 11.68 -11.53 6.00
CA ASP A 63 13.06 -11.24 6.44
C ASP A 63 13.37 -9.76 6.30
N LEU A 64 12.91 -9.13 5.22
CA LEU A 64 13.07 -7.69 5.01
C LEU A 64 12.35 -6.89 6.11
N LEU A 65 11.14 -7.31 6.50
CA LEU A 65 10.41 -6.68 7.60
C LEU A 65 11.13 -6.88 8.94
N ALA A 66 11.63 -8.10 9.20
CA ALA A 66 12.38 -8.41 10.40
C ALA A 66 13.65 -7.56 10.51
N ASP A 67 14.43 -7.43 9.43
CA ASP A 67 15.62 -6.58 9.39
C ASP A 67 15.28 -5.12 9.74
N GLN A 68 14.19 -4.58 9.19
CA GLN A 68 13.77 -3.20 9.44
C GLN A 68 13.36 -2.95 10.91
N ILE A 69 12.87 -3.97 11.60
CA ILE A 69 12.39 -3.87 12.99
C ILE A 69 13.51 -4.22 13.98
N GLU A 70 14.40 -5.13 13.62
CA GLU A 70 15.45 -5.66 14.48
C GLU A 70 16.60 -4.67 14.69
N PHE A 71 17.01 -3.96 13.64
CA PHE A 71 18.15 -3.05 13.70
C PHE A 71 17.76 -1.66 14.20
N GLU A 72 18.29 -1.27 15.36
CA GLU A 72 18.43 0.15 15.71
C GLU A 72 19.46 0.77 14.75
N SER A 73 18.99 1.43 13.71
CA SER A 73 19.83 2.17 12.78
C SER A 73 19.37 3.61 12.68
N ASP A 74 20.28 4.52 12.34
CA ASP A 74 19.94 5.90 12.02
C ASP A 74 19.16 6.04 10.69
N VAL A 75 18.93 4.93 9.98
CA VAL A 75 18.14 4.88 8.75
C VAL A 75 16.65 4.79 9.12
N PRO A 76 15.78 5.59 8.48
CA PRO A 76 14.34 5.50 8.68
C PRO A 76 13.81 4.08 8.41
N ILE A 77 12.96 3.59 9.30
CA ILE A 77 12.29 2.30 9.17
C ILE A 77 11.33 2.36 7.98
N ALA A 78 11.35 1.33 7.13
CA ALA A 78 10.45 1.24 6.00
C ALA A 78 8.96 1.30 6.44
N ASN A 79 8.15 2.03 5.66
CA ASN A 79 6.76 2.29 6.03
C ASN A 79 5.90 1.02 6.09
N ASP A 80 6.21 0.01 5.29
CA ASP A 80 5.55 -1.30 5.35
C ASP A 80 5.78 -1.99 6.71
N ALA A 81 7.01 -1.93 7.25
CA ALA A 81 7.33 -2.40 8.60
C ALA A 81 6.65 -1.56 9.70
N LEU A 82 6.57 -0.23 9.55
CA LEU A 82 5.84 0.62 10.49
C LEU A 82 4.32 0.38 10.47
N ASN A 83 3.72 0.15 9.30
CA ASN A 83 2.30 -0.21 9.21
C ASN A 83 2.03 -1.58 9.83
N LEU A 84 2.94 -2.55 9.68
CA LEU A 84 2.85 -3.81 10.38
C LEU A 84 2.95 -3.61 11.91
N LEU A 85 3.90 -2.80 12.38
CA LEU A 85 4.06 -2.47 13.79
C LEU A 85 2.83 -1.78 14.39
N TYR A 86 2.17 -0.90 13.62
CA TYR A 86 0.91 -0.28 14.03
C TYR A 86 -0.15 -1.33 14.36
N PHE A 87 -0.32 -2.33 13.50
CA PHE A 87 -1.27 -3.41 13.77
C PHE A 87 -0.79 -4.39 14.85
N TRP A 88 0.52 -4.64 14.94
CA TRP A 88 1.09 -5.45 16.02
C TRP A 88 0.85 -4.80 17.39
N LYS A 89 0.98 -3.47 17.49
CA LYS A 89 0.59 -2.70 18.66
C LYS A 89 -0.88 -2.95 19.01
N MET A 90 -1.79 -2.81 18.05
CA MET A 90 -3.22 -3.04 18.28
C MET A 90 -3.50 -4.47 18.76
N ALA A 91 -2.81 -5.48 18.19
CA ALA A 91 -2.91 -6.85 18.65
C ALA A 91 -2.43 -6.98 20.10
N SER A 92 -1.32 -6.35 20.46
CA SER A 92 -0.79 -6.35 21.84
C SER A 92 -1.73 -5.71 22.88
N GLU A 93 -2.61 -4.81 22.43
CA GLU A 93 -3.60 -4.12 23.28
C GLU A 93 -4.93 -4.87 23.38
N LYS A 94 -5.25 -5.72 22.39
CA LYS A 94 -6.58 -6.34 22.23
C LYS A 94 -6.60 -7.85 22.46
N GLU A 95 -5.47 -8.52 22.27
CA GLU A 95 -5.35 -9.97 22.41
C GLU A 95 -4.81 -10.31 23.81
N THR A 96 -5.50 -11.19 24.54
CA THR A 96 -5.14 -11.56 25.92
C THR A 96 -3.80 -12.30 26.00
N GLU A 97 -3.48 -13.12 25.00
CA GLU A 97 -2.26 -13.94 24.94
C GLU A 97 -1.51 -13.68 23.62
N LEU A 98 -0.84 -12.52 23.53
CA LEU A 98 -0.08 -12.14 22.33
C LEU A 98 1.02 -13.16 21.96
N ALA A 99 1.52 -13.90 22.95
CA ALA A 99 2.55 -14.90 22.72
C ALA A 99 2.09 -16.01 21.76
N ASP A 100 0.84 -16.46 21.94
CA ASP A 100 0.21 -17.52 21.15
C ASP A 100 -0.50 -16.99 19.90
N PHE A 101 -0.68 -15.67 19.80
CA PHE A 101 -1.29 -15.04 18.64
C PHE A 101 -0.48 -15.30 17.37
N ALA A 102 -1.12 -15.92 16.37
CA ALA A 102 -0.52 -16.11 15.06
C ALA A 102 -0.62 -14.81 14.26
N LEU A 103 0.52 -14.28 13.82
CA LEU A 103 0.57 -12.99 13.13
C LEU A 103 -0.36 -12.95 11.91
N LEU A 104 -0.46 -14.05 11.16
CA LEU A 104 -1.30 -14.14 9.97
C LEU A 104 -2.80 -14.05 10.28
N ASP A 105 -3.24 -14.31 11.52
CA ASP A 105 -4.64 -14.20 11.93
C ASP A 105 -5.08 -12.73 12.03
N LEU A 106 -4.14 -11.79 12.05
CA LEU A 106 -4.40 -10.35 12.10
C LEU A 106 -5.41 -9.88 11.04
N ILE A 107 -5.33 -10.40 9.82
CA ILE A 107 -6.22 -10.01 8.70
C ILE A 107 -7.69 -10.36 9.01
N GLU A 108 -7.91 -11.39 9.80
CA GLU A 108 -9.25 -11.88 10.17
C GLU A 108 -9.84 -11.11 11.35
N LYS A 109 -9.05 -10.26 12.01
CA LYS A 109 -9.51 -9.51 13.18
C LYS A 109 -10.29 -8.27 12.77
N ASP A 110 -11.41 -8.03 13.45
CA ASP A 110 -12.29 -6.88 13.22
C ASP A 110 -11.52 -5.56 13.28
N TYR A 111 -10.53 -5.43 14.17
CA TYR A 111 -9.77 -4.20 14.27
C TYR A 111 -8.85 -3.95 13.07
N PHE A 112 -8.31 -4.98 12.44
CA PHE A 112 -7.56 -4.82 11.19
C PHE A 112 -8.51 -4.40 10.06
N GLN A 113 -9.62 -5.12 9.91
CA GLN A 113 -10.58 -4.88 8.84
C GLN A 113 -11.22 -3.49 8.94
N ASN A 114 -11.55 -3.05 10.15
CA ASN A 114 -12.12 -1.72 10.40
C ASN A 114 -11.13 -0.61 10.04
N GLU A 115 -9.86 -0.72 10.44
CA GLU A 115 -8.84 0.27 10.06
C GLU A 115 -8.63 0.31 8.54
N LEU A 116 -8.53 -0.85 7.89
CA LEU A 116 -8.39 -0.94 6.45
C LEU A 116 -9.56 -0.30 5.71
N LEU A 117 -10.80 -0.66 6.06
CA LEU A 117 -12.00 -0.14 5.40
C LEU A 117 -12.19 1.35 5.70
N THR A 118 -11.85 1.81 6.91
CA THR A 118 -11.87 3.25 7.23
C THR A 118 -10.86 4.02 6.38
N ALA A 119 -9.67 3.47 6.18
CA ALA A 119 -8.65 4.07 5.32
C ALA A 119 -9.10 4.10 3.85
N VAL A 120 -9.77 3.04 3.37
CA VAL A 120 -10.40 3.02 2.04
C VAL A 120 -11.47 4.10 1.94
N ASP A 121 -12.39 4.19 2.91
CA ASP A 121 -13.48 5.16 2.90
C ASP A 121 -12.99 6.62 2.93
N ALA A 122 -11.79 6.86 3.45
CA ALA A 122 -11.13 8.16 3.46
C ALA A 122 -10.43 8.52 2.14
N LEU A 123 -10.32 7.59 1.18
CA LEU A 123 -9.70 7.85 -0.11
C LEU A 123 -10.49 8.88 -0.92
N GLN A 124 -9.75 9.83 -1.48
CA GLN A 124 -10.25 10.71 -2.52
C GLN A 124 -9.73 10.18 -3.85
N ILE A 125 -10.48 9.24 -4.41
CA ILE A 125 -10.30 8.63 -5.74
C ILE A 125 -11.63 8.73 -6.50
N GLY A 126 -11.63 8.36 -7.78
CA GLY A 126 -12.77 8.55 -8.68
C GLY A 126 -14.04 7.78 -8.30
N GLU A 127 -14.97 7.70 -9.24
CA GLU A 127 -16.32 7.15 -9.03
C GLU A 127 -16.34 5.67 -8.61
N ASN A 128 -15.20 4.95 -8.74
CA ASN A 128 -15.09 3.52 -8.45
C ASN A 128 -14.80 3.19 -6.98
N LEU A 129 -14.73 4.17 -6.06
CA LEU A 129 -14.38 3.93 -4.66
C LEU A 129 -15.26 2.85 -4.00
N ALA A 130 -16.58 2.91 -4.23
CA ALA A 130 -17.51 1.93 -3.67
C ALA A 130 -17.24 0.50 -4.17
N GLN A 131 -16.84 0.35 -5.43
CA GLN A 131 -16.49 -0.92 -6.05
C GLN A 131 -15.15 -1.43 -5.53
N HIS A 132 -14.14 -0.57 -5.40
CA HIS A 132 -12.87 -0.91 -4.75
C HIS A 132 -13.10 -1.44 -3.34
N ARG A 133 -13.92 -0.74 -2.55
CA ARG A 133 -14.29 -1.15 -1.20
C ARG A 133 -14.93 -2.55 -1.18
N GLN A 134 -15.92 -2.79 -2.04
CA GLN A 134 -16.58 -4.10 -2.15
C GLN A 134 -15.60 -5.22 -2.53
N VAL A 135 -14.66 -4.95 -3.46
CA VAL A 135 -13.66 -5.95 -3.87
C VAL A 135 -12.68 -6.23 -2.73
N ILE A 136 -12.28 -5.24 -1.95
CA ILE A 136 -11.42 -5.43 -0.77
C ILE A 136 -12.14 -6.28 0.29
N GLU A 137 -13.43 -6.05 0.53
CA GLU A 137 -14.23 -6.92 1.42
C GLU A 137 -14.31 -8.36 0.91
N GLN A 138 -14.37 -8.56 -0.41
CA GLN A 138 -14.30 -9.90 -1.00
C GLN A 138 -12.91 -10.53 -0.81
N CYS A 139 -11.83 -9.76 -0.90
CA CYS A 139 -10.48 -10.26 -0.59
C CYS A 139 -10.37 -10.73 0.86
N LEU A 140 -10.94 -9.98 1.82
CA LEU A 140 -10.96 -10.38 3.24
C LEU A 140 -11.69 -11.71 3.43
N LYS A 141 -12.84 -11.89 2.77
CA LYS A 141 -13.58 -13.17 2.76
C LYS A 141 -12.78 -14.29 2.11
N MET A 142 -12.11 -14.03 0.99
CA MET A 142 -11.24 -15.01 0.33
C MET A 142 -10.10 -15.46 1.25
N TYR A 143 -9.49 -14.53 2.01
CA TYR A 143 -8.46 -14.85 2.98
C TYR A 143 -8.99 -15.80 4.06
N GLN A 144 -10.14 -15.47 4.65
CA GLN A 144 -10.80 -16.30 5.66
C GLN A 144 -11.22 -17.69 5.14
N GLN A 145 -11.57 -17.78 3.85
CA GLN A 145 -11.95 -19.04 3.18
C GLN A 145 -10.75 -19.81 2.63
N GLU A 146 -9.52 -19.38 2.92
CA GLU A 146 -8.27 -19.98 2.41
C GLU A 146 -8.16 -19.96 0.87
N CYS A 147 -8.92 -19.09 0.21
CA CYS A 147 -8.92 -18.88 -1.24
C CYS A 147 -7.76 -17.95 -1.68
N TYR A 148 -6.53 -18.30 -1.31
CA TYR A 148 -5.35 -17.43 -1.45
C TYR A 148 -4.99 -17.10 -2.90
N ALA A 149 -5.17 -18.03 -3.84
CA ALA A 149 -4.91 -17.75 -5.25
C ALA A 149 -5.77 -16.60 -5.81
N GLY A 150 -7.05 -16.60 -5.44
CA GLY A 150 -7.97 -15.50 -5.76
C GLY A 150 -7.60 -14.23 -5.00
N CYS A 151 -7.33 -14.35 -3.70
CA CYS A 151 -6.98 -13.22 -2.84
C CYS A 151 -5.75 -12.45 -3.37
N VAL A 152 -4.63 -13.16 -3.61
CA VAL A 152 -3.37 -12.60 -4.13
C VAL A 152 -3.59 -11.88 -5.47
N THR A 153 -4.27 -12.54 -6.40
CA THR A 153 -4.50 -11.99 -7.75
C THR A 153 -5.30 -10.69 -7.69
N VAL A 154 -6.39 -10.69 -6.91
CA VAL A 154 -7.27 -9.53 -6.79
C VAL A 154 -6.56 -8.39 -6.03
N LEU A 155 -5.84 -8.69 -4.94
CA LEU A 155 -5.09 -7.68 -4.18
C LEU A 155 -4.04 -6.96 -5.04
N TYR A 156 -3.30 -7.68 -5.89
CA TYR A 156 -2.38 -7.04 -6.84
C TYR A 156 -3.08 -6.09 -7.80
N GLY A 157 -4.30 -6.44 -8.23
CA GLY A 157 -5.14 -5.57 -9.05
C GLY A 157 -5.61 -4.34 -8.27
N GLN A 158 -6.03 -4.50 -7.01
CA GLN A 158 -6.49 -3.39 -6.17
C GLN A 158 -5.37 -2.40 -5.85
N VAL A 159 -4.18 -2.89 -5.49
CA VAL A 159 -3.00 -2.04 -5.26
C VAL A 159 -2.71 -1.19 -6.50
N GLU A 160 -2.66 -1.81 -7.69
CA GLU A 160 -2.36 -1.07 -8.92
C GLU A 160 -3.50 -0.14 -9.35
N GLY A 161 -4.76 -0.59 -9.26
CA GLY A 161 -5.95 0.18 -9.66
C GLY A 161 -6.13 1.43 -8.81
N ILE A 162 -6.14 1.28 -7.49
CA ILE A 162 -6.32 2.39 -6.54
C ILE A 162 -5.20 3.42 -6.69
N LEU A 163 -3.94 2.99 -6.83
CA LEU A 163 -2.83 3.91 -7.06
C LEU A 163 -3.02 4.69 -8.37
N THR A 164 -3.47 4.02 -9.43
CA THR A 164 -3.72 4.66 -10.72
C THR A 164 -4.79 5.75 -10.60
N GLU A 165 -5.93 5.43 -10.01
CA GLU A 165 -7.03 6.38 -9.84
C GLU A 165 -6.64 7.54 -8.91
N ALA A 166 -5.91 7.24 -7.83
CA ALA A 166 -5.44 8.27 -6.92
C ALA A 166 -4.48 9.27 -7.56
N LEU A 167 -3.57 8.81 -8.41
CA LEU A 167 -2.67 9.66 -9.15
C LEU A 167 -3.41 10.46 -10.23
N ALA A 168 -4.42 9.86 -10.87
CA ALA A 168 -5.27 10.55 -11.85
C ALA A 168 -6.10 11.66 -11.21
N GLU A 169 -6.75 11.38 -10.08
CA GLU A 169 -7.58 12.34 -9.31
C GLU A 169 -6.78 13.55 -8.81
N ARG A 170 -5.45 13.39 -8.64
CA ARG A 170 -4.52 14.47 -8.26
C ARG A 170 -3.82 15.12 -9.44
N GLY A 171 -4.21 14.77 -10.68
CA GLY A 171 -3.69 15.37 -11.91
C GLY A 171 -2.27 14.91 -12.29
N TYR A 172 -1.71 13.89 -11.64
CA TYR A 172 -0.40 13.34 -11.99
C TYR A 172 -0.46 12.42 -13.21
N LEU A 173 -1.58 11.73 -13.38
CA LEU A 173 -1.89 10.96 -14.57
C LEU A 173 -3.06 11.59 -15.31
N LYS A 174 -2.99 11.57 -16.64
CA LYS A 174 -4.12 11.94 -17.50
C LYS A 174 -4.53 10.74 -18.35
N LEU A 175 -5.82 10.45 -18.39
CA LEU A 175 -6.33 9.47 -19.34
C LEU A 175 -6.31 10.09 -20.75
N ASN A 176 -5.59 9.44 -21.66
CA ASN A 176 -5.56 9.75 -23.07
C ASN A 176 -6.06 8.53 -23.84
N GLN A 177 -7.30 8.62 -24.36
CA GLN A 177 -8.03 7.47 -24.91
C GLN A 177 -8.17 6.35 -23.88
N THR A 178 -7.45 5.24 -24.06
CA THR A 178 -7.46 4.07 -23.17
C THR A 178 -6.23 3.97 -22.27
N LYS A 179 -5.34 4.97 -22.30
CA LYS A 179 -4.00 4.91 -21.69
C LYS A 179 -3.74 6.07 -20.76
N TYR A 180 -3.14 5.80 -19.61
CA TYR A 180 -2.68 6.85 -18.72
C TYR A 180 -1.30 7.37 -19.15
N ILE A 181 -1.15 8.69 -19.17
CA ILE A 181 0.12 9.38 -19.43
C ILE A 181 0.56 10.17 -18.20
N ASP A 182 1.87 10.22 -17.96
CA ASP A 182 2.48 11.06 -16.92
C ASP A 182 2.43 12.53 -17.36
N VAL A 183 1.74 13.37 -16.58
CA VAL A 183 1.52 14.79 -16.88
C VAL A 183 2.77 15.63 -16.60
N TYR A 184 3.53 15.28 -15.55
CA TYR A 184 4.65 16.09 -15.06
C TYR A 184 6.00 15.66 -15.64
N LYS A 185 6.04 14.56 -16.41
CA LYS A 185 7.25 14.02 -17.06
C LYS A 185 8.33 13.67 -16.03
N ILE A 186 7.85 13.15 -14.91
CA ILE A 186 8.66 12.79 -13.76
C ILE A 186 9.61 11.66 -14.14
N VAL A 187 9.14 10.69 -14.92
CA VAL A 187 9.99 9.61 -15.40
C VAL A 187 10.79 10.04 -16.64
N PRO A 188 12.14 10.10 -16.59
CA PRO A 188 12.95 10.50 -17.73
C PRO A 188 12.76 9.55 -18.92
N GLY A 189 12.49 10.10 -20.11
CA GLY A 189 12.25 9.33 -21.33
C GLY A 189 10.79 8.99 -21.63
N LEU A 190 9.83 9.29 -20.73
CA LEU A 190 8.40 9.02 -20.93
C LEU A 190 7.55 10.25 -21.34
N LYS A 191 8.17 11.31 -21.87
CA LYS A 191 7.45 12.53 -22.28
C LYS A 191 6.36 12.21 -23.33
N GLY A 192 5.09 12.23 -22.93
CA GLY A 192 3.96 11.88 -23.80
C GLY A 192 3.77 10.37 -24.05
N HIS A 193 4.47 9.52 -23.29
CA HIS A 193 4.39 8.07 -23.39
C HIS A 193 3.51 7.48 -22.28
N GLU A 194 2.93 6.32 -22.58
CA GLU A 194 2.05 5.54 -21.71
C GLU A 194 2.77 5.08 -20.43
N VAL A 195 2.13 5.29 -19.28
CA VAL A 195 2.53 4.72 -17.99
C VAL A 195 2.09 3.26 -17.96
N LYS A 196 3.05 2.33 -18.00
CA LYS A 196 2.78 0.88 -18.08
C LYS A 196 3.03 0.18 -16.73
N GLY A 197 2.04 -0.54 -16.21
CA GLY A 197 2.22 -1.36 -15.02
C GLY A 197 2.43 -0.56 -13.73
N LEU A 198 2.67 -1.29 -12.63
CA LEU A 198 2.75 -0.75 -11.27
C LEU A 198 4.01 0.11 -11.07
N TRP A 199 5.19 -0.36 -11.46
CA TRP A 199 6.44 0.35 -11.20
C TRP A 199 6.50 1.77 -11.76
N HIS A 200 6.00 2.01 -12.97
CA HIS A 200 5.98 3.37 -13.51
C HIS A 200 5.12 4.31 -12.66
N LYS A 201 3.98 3.80 -12.16
CA LYS A 201 3.06 4.56 -11.28
C LYS A 201 3.70 4.85 -9.93
N VAL A 202 4.44 3.88 -9.39
CA VAL A 202 5.21 4.01 -8.16
C VAL A 202 6.31 5.06 -8.30
N LYS A 203 7.02 5.06 -9.43
CA LYS A 203 8.06 6.05 -9.71
C LYS A 203 7.48 7.47 -9.78
N VAL A 204 6.35 7.64 -10.47
CA VAL A 204 5.60 8.90 -10.46
C VAL A 204 5.25 9.30 -9.03
N ALA A 205 4.67 8.38 -8.25
CA ALA A 205 4.27 8.62 -6.87
C ALA A 205 5.46 9.00 -5.96
N THR A 206 6.62 8.37 -6.16
CA THR A 206 7.87 8.60 -5.41
C THR A 206 8.40 10.02 -5.57
N ASP A 207 8.46 10.54 -6.79
CA ASP A 207 9.00 11.89 -7.01
C ASP A 207 8.04 12.99 -6.53
N ILE A 208 6.76 12.66 -6.35
CA ILE A 208 5.76 13.54 -5.72
C ILE A 208 5.86 13.47 -4.20
N ASN A 209 6.03 12.25 -3.69
CA ASN A 209 6.13 11.97 -2.28
C ASN A 209 7.15 10.83 -2.07
N PRO A 210 8.36 11.13 -1.54
CA PRO A 210 9.42 10.14 -1.32
C PRO A 210 8.99 8.93 -0.51
N TYR A 211 7.89 9.03 0.26
CA TYR A 211 7.31 7.91 1.01
C TYR A 211 6.91 6.69 0.14
N PHE A 212 6.56 6.88 -1.14
CA PHE A 212 6.29 5.74 -2.03
C PHE A 212 7.56 4.95 -2.40
N MET A 213 8.74 5.53 -2.19
CA MET A 213 10.05 4.90 -2.40
C MET A 213 10.44 3.96 -1.25
N GLU A 214 9.82 4.14 -0.08
CA GLU A 214 10.05 3.36 1.14
C GLU A 214 9.12 2.15 1.23
N LEU A 215 8.07 2.09 0.41
CA LEU A 215 7.29 0.88 0.21
C LEU A 215 8.10 -0.07 -0.68
N GLN A 216 8.92 -0.94 -0.07
CA GLN A 216 9.68 -1.94 -0.82
C GLN A 216 8.75 -2.82 -1.70
N ALA A 217 7.53 -3.03 -1.20
CA ALA A 217 6.34 -3.52 -1.90
C ALA A 217 6.14 -3.08 -3.34
N LEU A 218 6.50 -1.83 -3.63
CA LEU A 218 6.21 -1.14 -4.87
C LEU A 218 7.40 -1.15 -5.84
N LYS A 219 8.56 -1.66 -5.42
CA LYS A 219 9.78 -1.80 -6.25
C LYS A 219 9.76 -3.04 -7.16
N MET A 220 8.61 -3.69 -7.33
CA MET A 220 8.50 -5.00 -7.98
C MET A 220 8.66 -5.04 -9.50
N ASP A 221 8.91 -3.91 -10.18
CA ASP A 221 9.32 -3.91 -11.60
C ASP A 221 10.58 -3.04 -11.88
N ASN A 222 11.63 -3.13 -11.06
CA ASN A 222 12.91 -2.50 -11.44
C ASN A 222 13.47 -3.09 -12.74
N SER A 223 13.69 -2.22 -13.72
CA SER A 223 13.94 -2.45 -15.15
C SER A 223 15.26 -3.15 -15.53
N SER A 224 15.71 -4.16 -14.79
CA SER A 224 17.01 -4.80 -15.03
C SER A 224 16.92 -6.32 -15.08
N SER A 225 16.40 -6.91 -16.18
CA SER A 225 16.47 -8.36 -16.48
C SER A 225 16.09 -9.36 -15.36
N VAL A 226 15.52 -8.88 -14.25
CA VAL A 226 15.29 -9.58 -12.98
C VAL A 226 14.09 -8.93 -12.28
N THR A 227 12.87 -9.09 -12.83
CA THR A 227 11.61 -8.82 -12.10
C THR A 227 10.45 -9.55 -12.78
N ALA A 228 10.45 -10.87 -12.64
CA ALA A 228 9.37 -11.70 -13.12
C ALA A 228 8.41 -12.10 -12.00
N THR A 229 8.67 -11.87 -10.70
CA THR A 229 7.87 -12.49 -9.62
C THR A 229 6.40 -12.08 -9.63
N ARG A 230 6.04 -10.79 -9.52
CA ARG A 230 4.64 -10.37 -9.62
C ARG A 230 4.03 -10.82 -10.94
N HIS A 231 4.71 -10.53 -12.06
CA HIS A 231 4.28 -10.91 -13.41
C HIS A 231 4.00 -12.42 -13.52
N ASN A 232 4.89 -13.25 -12.99
CA ASN A 232 4.80 -14.70 -13.00
C ASN A 232 3.67 -15.19 -12.10
N ILE A 233 3.44 -14.56 -10.96
CA ILE A 233 2.31 -14.86 -10.08
C ILE A 233 1.00 -14.56 -10.82
N VAL A 234 0.80 -13.33 -11.31
CA VAL A 234 -0.45 -12.96 -11.99
C VAL A 234 -0.66 -13.68 -13.33
N HIS A 235 0.41 -14.17 -13.97
CA HIS A 235 0.31 -14.99 -15.19
C HIS A 235 0.42 -16.50 -14.93
N GLY A 236 0.46 -16.93 -13.66
CA GLY A 236 0.42 -18.35 -13.28
C GLY A 236 1.68 -19.17 -13.58
N SER A 237 2.82 -18.53 -13.89
CA SER A 237 4.12 -19.20 -14.00
C SER A 237 4.87 -19.32 -12.66
N ASP A 238 4.37 -18.68 -11.60
CA ASP A 238 4.83 -18.85 -10.22
C ASP A 238 3.64 -19.10 -9.29
N LEU A 239 3.35 -20.39 -9.08
CA LEU A 239 2.23 -20.85 -8.25
C LEU A 239 2.57 -20.91 -6.76
N GLY A 240 3.87 -20.84 -6.40
CA GLY A 240 4.33 -21.01 -5.02
C GLY A 240 3.90 -19.87 -4.09
N HIS A 241 3.57 -18.72 -4.67
CA HIS A 241 3.18 -17.52 -3.93
C HIS A 241 1.66 -17.34 -3.79
N PHE A 242 0.85 -18.31 -4.21
CA PHE A 242 -0.58 -18.32 -3.88
C PHE A 242 -0.82 -18.84 -2.46
N SER A 243 -0.27 -18.13 -1.48
CA SER A 243 -0.20 -18.52 -0.07
C SER A 243 -0.89 -17.54 0.87
N ARG A 244 -1.09 -17.98 2.11
CA ARG A 244 -1.61 -17.15 3.21
C ARG A 244 -0.67 -15.97 3.47
N GLU A 245 0.63 -16.26 3.53
CA GLU A 245 1.73 -15.34 3.75
C GLU A 245 1.76 -14.23 2.70
N ARG A 246 1.69 -14.58 1.42
CA ARG A 246 1.68 -13.58 0.35
C ARG A 246 0.42 -12.72 0.40
N SER A 247 -0.73 -13.33 0.67
CA SER A 247 -1.99 -12.58 0.83
C SER A 247 -1.90 -11.59 1.99
N PHE A 248 -1.34 -12.01 3.13
CA PHE A 248 -1.09 -11.16 4.30
C PHE A 248 -0.22 -9.96 3.93
N VAL A 249 0.92 -10.22 3.28
CA VAL A 249 1.85 -9.17 2.85
C VAL A 249 1.15 -8.14 1.96
N LEU A 250 0.32 -8.60 1.02
CA LEU A 250 -0.42 -7.72 0.12
C LEU A 250 -1.47 -6.87 0.83
N PHE A 251 -2.10 -7.36 1.91
CA PHE A 251 -2.98 -6.55 2.74
C PHE A 251 -2.24 -5.44 3.48
N ILE A 252 -1.07 -5.75 4.06
CA ILE A 252 -0.22 -4.74 4.71
C ILE A 252 0.19 -3.66 3.70
N TRP A 253 0.55 -4.07 2.49
CA TRP A 253 0.91 -3.13 1.42
C TRP A 253 -0.25 -2.28 0.95
N LEU A 254 -1.43 -2.88 0.78
CA LEU A 254 -2.64 -2.16 0.42
C LEU A 254 -2.95 -1.08 1.46
N PHE A 255 -2.93 -1.45 2.75
CA PHE A 255 -3.18 -0.50 3.84
C PHE A 255 -2.14 0.62 3.86
N ALA A 256 -0.85 0.28 3.77
CA ALA A 256 0.22 1.27 3.75
C ALA A 256 0.03 2.24 2.58
N MET A 257 -0.16 1.73 1.36
CA MET A 257 -0.36 2.55 0.16
C MET A 257 -1.55 3.51 0.30
N ILE A 258 -2.70 3.02 0.77
CA ILE A 258 -3.91 3.82 0.99
C ILE A 258 -3.65 4.93 2.02
N SER A 259 -3.05 4.56 3.15
CA SER A 259 -2.74 5.48 4.25
C SER A 259 -1.79 6.61 3.83
N PHE A 260 -0.94 6.40 2.83
CA PHE A 260 -0.04 7.44 2.31
C PHE A 260 -0.62 8.24 1.15
N ILE A 261 -1.38 7.63 0.24
CA ILE A 261 -2.03 8.34 -0.86
C ILE A 261 -2.90 9.50 -0.34
N THR A 262 -3.59 9.30 0.79
CA THR A 262 -4.42 10.34 1.43
C THR A 262 -3.62 11.56 1.91
N THR A 263 -2.29 11.45 2.03
CA THR A 263 -1.41 12.56 2.45
C THR A 263 -0.88 13.40 1.29
N VAL A 264 -1.00 12.91 0.05
CA VAL A 264 -0.57 13.63 -1.16
C VAL A 264 -1.53 14.77 -1.44
N LYS A 265 -1.00 16.00 -1.47
CA LYS A 265 -1.79 17.22 -1.73
C LYS A 265 -2.35 17.22 -3.15
N LYS A 266 -3.57 17.74 -3.31
CA LYS A 266 -4.10 18.21 -4.60
C LYS A 266 -3.45 19.54 -4.97
#